data_AF-A0A840Q9Y7-F1
#
_entry.id   AF-A0A840Q9Y7-F1
#
_cell.length_a   1.000
_cell.length_b   1.000
_cell.length_c   1.000
_cell.angle_alpha   90.00
_cell.angle_beta   90.00
_cell.angle_gamma   90.00
#
_symmetry.space_group_name_H-M   'P 1'
#
loop_
_entity.id
_entity.type
_entity.pdbx_description
1 polymer ?
#
loop_
_entity_poly.entity_id
_entity_poly.type
_entity_poly.pdbx_seq_one_letter_code
_entity_poly.pdbx_strand_id
1 'polypeptide(L)'
;MPLYRLRAVDVSPGSIRGSVGVTRFVEYAVTMDLLEGELIDAIAADPQSAHESLPLRDRYLPDIASVIDVFGRLCAGGPLALCAVARPASPFRGEADYVLLVQERSGHVLNAARRLAVIPKGFHQPMTDLRADAQVGATLRREMEEELFGRDDIDNTFGDQRSADPMHPSRLSEPMRWLFENPTRLRMECTGFGLNLLSGNFEFASLIVIDDEEFWSRYGGQVEANWESAGLRQYSSLDGDLIGELVRDVAWSNEGLFALLQGLRRLGQIGGERVSLPSIEWEVR
;
A
#
# COMPACT_ATOMS: atom_id res chain seq x y z
N MET A 1 -14.39 -7.61 10.84
CA MET A 1 -12.93 -7.59 10.75
C MET A 1 -12.32 -6.69 11.84
N PRO A 2 -11.40 -7.20 12.68
CA PRO A 2 -10.60 -6.40 13.59
C PRO A 2 -9.52 -5.62 12.82
N LEU A 3 -9.12 -4.45 13.33
CA LEU A 3 -8.02 -3.64 12.80
C LEU A 3 -7.06 -3.28 13.92
N TYR A 4 -5.81 -3.03 13.56
CA TYR A 4 -4.93 -2.28 14.44
C TYR A 4 -5.13 -0.78 14.29
N ARG A 5 -5.27 -0.11 15.43
CA ARG A 5 -5.13 1.33 15.56
C ARG A 5 -3.82 1.68 16.22
N LEU A 6 -3.13 2.68 15.70
CA LEU A 6 -1.94 3.24 16.31
C LEU A 6 -2.29 3.90 17.64
N ARG A 7 -1.48 3.67 18.68
CA ARG A 7 -1.63 4.24 20.03
C ARG A 7 -0.45 5.12 20.40
N ALA A 8 0.73 4.77 19.92
CA ALA A 8 1.93 5.57 20.04
C ALA A 8 2.83 5.29 18.84
N VAL A 9 3.60 6.29 18.43
CA VAL A 9 4.65 6.15 17.43
C VAL A 9 5.85 7.00 17.84
N ASP A 10 7.04 6.43 17.65
CA ASP A 10 8.33 7.05 17.84
C ASP A 10 9.15 6.83 16.58
N VAL A 11 9.45 7.92 15.87
CA VAL A 11 10.17 7.91 14.60
C VAL A 11 11.56 8.48 14.84
N SER A 12 12.57 7.65 14.60
CA SER A 12 13.98 8.00 14.74
C SER A 12 14.78 7.51 13.53
N PRO A 13 15.96 8.08 13.26
CA PRO A 13 16.82 7.59 12.18
C PRO A 13 17.07 6.08 12.30
N GLY A 14 16.65 5.32 11.29
CA GLY A 14 16.81 3.87 11.24
C GLY A 14 15.83 3.05 12.08
N SER A 15 14.87 3.66 12.78
CA SER A 15 13.87 2.91 13.54
C SER A 15 12.55 3.65 13.67
N ILE A 16 11.46 2.95 13.33
CA ILE A 16 10.10 3.34 13.67
C ILE A 16 9.59 2.33 14.71
N ARG A 17 9.15 2.84 15.85
CA ARG A 17 8.61 2.05 16.95
C ARG A 17 7.25 2.58 17.33
N GLY A 18 6.45 1.76 17.97
CA GLY A 18 5.12 2.18 18.39
C GLY A 18 4.38 1.10 19.12
N SER A 19 3.14 1.41 19.45
CA SER A 19 2.19 0.45 19.99
C SER A 19 0.88 0.55 19.23
N VAL A 20 0.23 -0.60 19.06
CA VAL A 20 -1.08 -0.71 18.44
C VAL A 20 -2.08 -1.24 19.46
N GLY A 21 -3.33 -0.82 19.32
CA GLY A 21 -4.47 -1.44 19.98
C GLY A 21 -5.40 -2.05 18.93
N VAL A 22 -6.33 -2.88 19.37
CA VAL A 22 -7.35 -3.46 18.48
C VAL A 22 -8.59 -2.58 18.45
N THR A 23 -9.16 -2.38 17.28
CA THR A 23 -10.47 -1.75 17.03
C THR A 23 -11.23 -2.58 15.99
N ARG A 24 -12.44 -2.15 15.61
CA ARG A 24 -13.29 -2.85 14.64
C ARG A 24 -13.39 -2.03 13.37
N PHE A 25 -13.31 -2.68 12.21
CA PHE A 25 -13.47 -2.01 10.92
C PHE A 25 -14.76 -1.18 10.82
N VAL A 26 -15.87 -1.66 11.39
CA VAL A 26 -17.14 -0.92 11.40
C VAL A 26 -17.04 0.42 12.14
N GLU A 27 -16.24 0.52 13.20
CA GLU A 27 -16.04 1.79 13.93
C GLU A 27 -15.26 2.78 13.07
N TYR A 28 -14.25 2.30 12.33
CA TYR A 28 -13.49 3.09 11.37
C TYR A 28 -14.37 3.57 10.20
N ALA A 29 -15.13 2.65 9.59
CA ALA A 29 -15.95 2.91 8.41
C ALA A 29 -17.06 3.96 8.63
N VAL A 30 -17.60 4.05 9.85
CA VAL A 30 -18.64 5.05 10.19
C VAL A 30 -18.07 6.32 10.84
N THR A 31 -16.74 6.48 10.87
CA THR A 31 -16.07 7.65 11.43
C THR A 31 -15.00 8.22 10.49
N MET A 32 -13.75 7.78 10.62
CA MET A 32 -12.58 8.34 9.93
C MET A 32 -12.64 8.13 8.42
N ASP A 33 -13.22 7.01 7.96
CA ASP A 33 -13.36 6.70 6.53
C ASP A 33 -14.26 7.69 5.80
N LEU A 34 -15.11 8.42 6.53
CA LEU A 34 -16.05 9.40 5.97
C LEU A 34 -15.40 10.77 5.74
N LEU A 35 -14.22 11.03 6.31
CA LEU A 35 -13.61 12.37 6.29
C LEU A 35 -13.23 12.83 4.87
N GLU A 36 -12.74 11.91 4.04
CA GLU A 36 -12.43 12.23 2.65
C GLU A 36 -13.71 12.50 1.84
N GLY A 37 -14.74 11.67 2.04
CA GLY A 37 -16.04 11.84 1.39
C GLY A 37 -16.70 13.17 1.74
N GLU A 38 -16.70 13.54 3.03
CA GLU A 38 -17.22 14.84 3.50
C GLU A 38 -16.54 16.01 2.78
N LEU A 39 -15.21 15.97 2.65
CA LEU A 39 -14.48 17.02 1.95
C LEU A 39 -14.82 17.07 0.46
N ILE A 40 -14.91 15.92 -0.20
CA ILE A 40 -15.27 15.84 -1.62
C ILE A 40 -16.68 16.41 -1.84
N ASP A 41 -17.64 16.04 -1.00
CA ASP A 41 -19.02 16.52 -1.07
C ASP A 41 -19.11 18.03 -0.83
N ALA A 42 -18.38 18.56 0.15
CA ALA A 42 -18.31 19.99 0.42
C ALA A 42 -17.70 20.78 -0.74
N ILE A 43 -16.60 20.29 -1.34
CA ILE A 43 -15.99 20.90 -2.53
C ILE A 43 -16.93 20.84 -3.73
N ALA A 44 -17.64 19.72 -3.93
CA ALA A 44 -18.58 19.57 -5.03
C ALA A 44 -19.79 20.50 -4.88
N ALA A 45 -20.22 20.79 -3.64
CA ALA A 45 -21.29 21.72 -3.34
C ALA A 45 -20.88 23.19 -3.55
N ASP A 46 -19.76 23.62 -2.96
CA ASP A 46 -19.17 24.94 -3.18
C ASP A 46 -17.68 24.95 -2.84
N PRO A 47 -16.78 24.98 -3.84
CA PRO A 47 -15.33 25.01 -3.61
C PRO A 47 -14.84 26.21 -2.79
N GLN A 48 -15.55 27.35 -2.80
CA GLN A 48 -15.10 28.57 -2.11
C GLN A 48 -15.37 28.51 -0.61
N SER A 49 -16.48 27.87 -0.20
CA SER A 49 -16.90 27.75 1.20
C SER A 49 -16.77 26.33 1.77
N ALA A 50 -16.22 25.37 1.02
CA ALA A 50 -16.07 23.97 1.44
C ALA A 50 -15.42 23.78 2.82
N HIS A 51 -14.54 24.70 3.22
CA HIS A 51 -13.85 24.68 4.50
C HIS A 51 -14.70 25.15 5.69
N GLU A 52 -15.86 25.77 5.45
CA GLU A 52 -16.68 26.40 6.50
C GLU A 52 -17.63 25.42 7.20
N SER A 53 -17.87 24.23 6.62
CA SER A 53 -18.83 23.25 7.15
C SER A 53 -18.37 21.81 6.92
N LEU A 54 -17.45 21.34 7.76
CA LEU A 54 -16.94 19.96 7.76
C LEU A 54 -17.15 19.33 9.15
N PRO A 55 -18.40 19.04 9.58
CA PRO A 55 -18.72 18.65 10.95
C PRO A 55 -18.02 17.37 11.44
N LEU A 56 -17.73 16.40 10.56
CA LEU A 56 -16.95 15.21 10.92
C LEU A 56 -15.48 15.60 11.09
N ARG A 57 -14.91 16.38 10.18
CA ARG A 57 -13.53 16.87 10.32
C ARG A 57 -13.34 17.74 11.56
N ASP A 58 -14.25 18.67 11.83
CA ASP A 58 -14.22 19.52 13.02
C ASP A 58 -14.26 18.69 14.33
N ARG A 59 -14.91 17.53 14.28
CA ARG A 59 -14.98 16.60 15.41
C ARG A 59 -13.75 15.72 15.56
N TYR A 60 -13.21 15.19 14.46
CA TYR A 60 -12.21 14.12 14.51
C TYR A 60 -10.79 14.56 14.16
N LEU A 61 -10.62 15.57 13.30
CA LEU A 61 -9.34 16.11 12.84
C LEU A 61 -9.40 17.65 12.64
N PRO A 62 -9.77 18.44 13.67
CA PRO A 62 -9.94 19.90 13.54
C PRO A 62 -8.65 20.66 13.26
N ASP A 63 -7.49 20.11 13.63
CA ASP A 63 -6.21 20.82 13.59
C ASP A 63 -5.01 19.86 13.48
N ILE A 64 -3.81 20.42 13.32
CA ILE A 64 -2.58 19.61 13.24
C ILE A 64 -2.30 18.84 14.55
N ALA A 65 -2.72 19.37 15.70
CA ALA A 65 -2.50 18.71 16.99
C ALA A 65 -3.27 17.38 17.07
N SER A 66 -4.50 17.35 16.58
CA SER A 66 -5.32 16.13 16.49
C SER A 66 -4.78 15.10 15.49
N VAL A 67 -4.09 15.55 14.43
CA VAL A 67 -3.38 14.65 13.49
C VAL A 67 -2.23 13.92 14.20
N ILE A 68 -1.44 14.60 15.02
CA ILE A 68 -0.32 13.97 15.72
C ILE A 68 -0.74 13.22 16.99
N ASP A 69 -1.92 13.52 17.56
CA ASP A 69 -2.50 12.77 18.68
C ASP A 69 -3.09 11.42 18.24
N VAL A 70 -2.21 10.48 17.89
CA VAL A 70 -2.59 9.13 17.45
C VAL A 70 -3.30 8.34 18.55
N PHE A 71 -3.08 8.70 19.82
CA PHE A 71 -3.73 8.04 20.95
C PHE A 71 -5.20 8.48 21.08
N GLY A 72 -5.48 9.78 20.94
CA GLY A 72 -6.79 10.39 21.15
C GLY A 72 -7.84 10.09 20.09
N ARG A 73 -7.44 9.61 18.90
CA ARG A 73 -8.36 9.29 17.79
C ARG A 73 -8.24 7.86 17.29
N LEU A 74 -9.21 7.42 16.49
CA LEU A 74 -9.15 6.14 15.79
C LEU A 74 -8.15 6.26 14.62
N CYS A 75 -6.86 6.09 14.88
CA CYS A 75 -5.82 6.12 13.84
C CYS A 75 -5.60 4.69 13.31
N ALA A 76 -6.44 4.24 12.38
CA ALA A 76 -6.25 2.97 11.66
C ALA A 76 -5.57 3.23 10.32
N GLY A 77 -4.90 2.23 9.77
CA GLY A 77 -4.11 2.38 8.55
C GLY A 77 -3.27 1.15 8.32
N GLY A 78 -2.27 1.24 7.46
CA GLY A 78 -1.44 0.08 7.19
C GLY A 78 -0.34 0.32 6.16
N PRO A 79 0.27 -0.77 5.69
CA PRO A 79 1.29 -0.68 4.67
C PRO A 79 0.73 -0.72 3.26
N LEU A 80 1.47 -0.08 2.38
CA LEU A 80 1.30 -0.16 0.94
C LEU A 80 2.68 -0.11 0.28
N ALA A 81 2.86 -0.88 -0.78
CA ALA A 81 4.18 -1.08 -1.36
C ALA A 81 4.17 -0.89 -2.88
N LEU A 82 5.18 -0.18 -3.39
CA LEU A 82 5.55 -0.32 -4.79
C LEU A 82 6.17 -1.72 -4.97
N CYS A 83 5.60 -2.54 -5.84
CA CYS A 83 6.17 -3.83 -6.20
C CYS A 83 7.00 -3.71 -7.49
N ALA A 84 8.27 -4.07 -7.40
CA ALA A 84 9.24 -4.09 -8.49
C ALA A 84 9.78 -5.51 -8.69
N VAL A 85 9.60 -6.08 -9.89
CA VAL A 85 10.01 -7.46 -10.19
C VAL A 85 10.99 -7.46 -11.35
N ALA A 86 12.17 -8.03 -11.16
CA ALA A 86 13.18 -8.10 -12.20
C ALA A 86 12.70 -8.98 -13.36
N ARG A 87 12.93 -8.52 -14.59
CA ARG A 87 12.63 -9.26 -15.80
C ARG A 87 13.86 -9.32 -16.70
N PRO A 88 14.05 -10.44 -17.41
CA PRO A 88 15.10 -10.52 -18.41
C PRO A 88 14.80 -9.62 -19.61
N ALA A 89 15.86 -9.24 -20.31
CA ALA A 89 15.77 -8.58 -21.61
C ALA A 89 14.90 -9.41 -22.57
N SER A 90 14.16 -8.74 -23.44
CA SER A 90 13.24 -9.37 -24.38
C SER A 90 13.22 -8.62 -25.71
N PRO A 91 13.12 -9.32 -26.85
CA PRO A 91 13.04 -8.68 -28.17
C PRO A 91 11.92 -7.63 -28.32
N PHE A 92 10.86 -7.74 -27.52
CA PHE A 92 9.70 -6.84 -27.59
C PHE A 92 9.72 -5.72 -26.53
N ARG A 93 10.49 -5.87 -25.45
CA ARG A 93 10.53 -4.89 -24.34
C ARG A 93 11.86 -4.15 -24.23
N GLY A 94 12.93 -4.66 -24.84
CA GLY A 94 14.28 -4.12 -24.73
C GLY A 94 15.10 -4.78 -23.64
N GLU A 95 15.94 -3.99 -22.99
CA GLU A 95 16.89 -4.40 -21.96
C GLU A 95 16.21 -4.96 -20.71
N ALA A 96 17.01 -5.57 -19.84
CA ALA A 96 16.55 -6.12 -18.57
C ALA A 96 16.15 -4.98 -17.62
N ASP A 97 14.95 -5.06 -17.03
CA ASP A 97 14.36 -4.01 -16.21
C ASP A 97 13.74 -4.57 -14.92
N TYR A 98 13.21 -3.68 -14.07
CA TYR A 98 12.12 -4.03 -13.18
C TYR A 98 10.78 -3.65 -13.81
N VAL A 99 9.82 -4.58 -13.79
CA VAL A 99 8.41 -4.22 -13.96
C VAL A 99 7.88 -3.65 -12.66
N LEU A 100 7.22 -2.50 -12.77
CA LEU A 100 6.54 -1.82 -11.69
C LEU A 100 5.04 -2.07 -11.85
N LEU A 101 4.40 -2.50 -10.76
CA LEU A 101 2.97 -2.82 -10.74
C LEU A 101 2.18 -1.66 -10.12
N VAL A 102 1.18 -1.18 -10.86
CA VAL A 102 0.25 -0.15 -10.40
C VAL A 102 -1.17 -0.62 -10.64
N GLN A 103 -2.00 -0.55 -9.61
CA GLN A 103 -3.39 -0.96 -9.67
C GLN A 103 -4.28 0.23 -9.98
N GLU A 104 -5.29 0.01 -10.83
CA GLU A 104 -6.42 0.91 -11.00
C GLU A 104 -7.66 0.29 -10.34
N ARG A 105 -8.19 0.96 -9.31
CA ARG A 105 -9.36 0.46 -8.57
C ARG A 105 -10.61 0.48 -9.45
N SER A 106 -11.44 -0.57 -9.36
CA SER A 106 -12.65 -0.65 -10.17
C SER A 106 -13.68 0.42 -9.79
N GLY A 107 -14.51 0.79 -10.77
CA GLY A 107 -15.59 1.76 -10.57
C GLY A 107 -16.80 1.25 -9.79
N HIS A 108 -16.73 0.03 -9.21
CA HIS A 108 -17.84 -0.60 -8.48
C HIS A 108 -17.69 -0.52 -6.95
N VAL A 109 -16.58 0.05 -6.45
CA VAL A 109 -16.37 0.27 -5.01
C VAL A 109 -16.95 1.62 -4.61
N LEU A 110 -17.68 1.64 -3.49
CA LEU A 110 -18.48 2.77 -3.00
C LEU A 110 -17.69 4.08 -2.79
N ASN A 111 -16.36 4.00 -2.62
CA ASN A 111 -15.45 5.14 -2.48
C ASN A 111 -14.22 4.94 -3.40
N ALA A 112 -13.86 5.95 -4.20
CA ALA A 112 -12.64 6.01 -5.05
C ALA A 112 -12.61 5.19 -6.36
N ALA A 113 -13.65 5.30 -7.19
CA ALA A 113 -13.65 4.77 -8.56
C ALA A 113 -12.46 5.30 -9.41
N ARG A 114 -11.77 4.40 -10.13
CA ARG A 114 -10.67 4.68 -11.08
C ARG A 114 -9.42 5.34 -10.49
N ARG A 115 -9.20 5.24 -9.18
CA ARG A 115 -7.96 5.75 -8.58
C ARG A 115 -6.78 4.82 -8.81
N LEU A 116 -5.61 5.42 -9.03
CA LEU A 116 -4.33 4.72 -9.09
C LEU A 116 -3.78 4.50 -7.67
N ALA A 117 -3.26 3.31 -7.43
CA ALA A 117 -2.57 2.97 -6.20
C ALA A 117 -1.40 2.01 -6.49
N VAL A 118 -0.41 2.02 -5.61
CA VAL A 118 0.59 0.95 -5.58
C VAL A 118 -0.03 -0.32 -5.01
N ILE A 119 0.51 -1.47 -5.38
CA ILE A 119 0.03 -2.80 -4.96
C ILE A 119 1.24 -3.65 -4.55
N PRO A 120 1.20 -4.38 -3.42
CA PRO A 120 0.04 -4.57 -2.52
C PRO A 120 -0.25 -3.41 -1.55
N LYS A 121 -1.48 -3.36 -1.04
CA LYS A 121 -1.95 -2.41 -0.02
C LYS A 121 -2.93 -3.09 0.92
N GLY A 122 -2.80 -2.83 2.22
CA GLY A 122 -3.72 -3.39 3.20
C GLY A 122 -3.86 -2.58 4.47
N PHE A 123 -4.99 -2.79 5.18
CA PHE A 123 -5.07 -2.37 6.57
C PHE A 123 -4.19 -3.28 7.43
N HIS A 124 -3.52 -2.68 8.41
CA HIS A 124 -2.81 -3.45 9.42
C HIS A 124 -3.82 -4.15 10.33
N GLN A 125 -3.74 -5.47 10.39
CA GLN A 125 -4.72 -6.33 11.06
C GLN A 125 -4.01 -7.32 11.99
N PRO A 126 -4.68 -7.75 13.08
CA PRO A 126 -4.19 -8.83 13.93
C PRO A 126 -3.94 -10.12 13.14
N MET A 127 -2.85 -10.81 13.48
CA MET A 127 -2.51 -12.11 12.93
C MET A 127 -2.82 -13.21 13.97
N THR A 128 -3.08 -14.43 13.52
CA THR A 128 -3.33 -15.55 14.45
C THR A 128 -2.07 -15.93 15.26
N ASP A 129 -0.87 -15.74 14.69
CA ASP A 129 0.40 -15.95 15.40
C ASP A 129 0.79 -14.72 16.22
N LEU A 130 0.65 -14.83 17.55
CA LEU A 130 0.98 -13.79 18.53
C LEU A 130 2.46 -13.31 18.48
N ARG A 131 3.39 -14.10 17.93
CA ARG A 131 4.80 -13.70 17.79
C ARG A 131 5.08 -12.89 16.52
N ALA A 132 4.30 -13.15 15.47
CA ALA A 132 4.31 -12.39 14.24
C ALA A 132 3.31 -11.20 14.27
N ASP A 133 2.50 -11.14 15.32
CA ASP A 133 1.48 -10.12 15.55
C ASP A 133 2.10 -8.71 15.56
N ALA A 134 1.35 -7.74 15.04
CA ALA A 134 1.76 -6.35 14.81
C ALA A 134 3.00 -6.14 13.91
N GLN A 135 3.55 -7.16 13.25
CA GLN A 135 4.60 -6.95 12.24
C GLN A 135 4.01 -6.42 10.94
N VAL A 136 4.33 -5.17 10.58
CA VAL A 136 3.89 -4.53 9.34
C VAL A 136 4.27 -5.35 8.09
N GLY A 137 5.48 -5.95 8.09
CA GLY A 137 5.91 -6.82 7.01
C GLY A 137 5.10 -8.12 6.88
N ALA A 138 4.49 -8.61 7.97
CA ALA A 138 3.59 -9.77 7.91
C ALA A 138 2.28 -9.41 7.19
N THR A 139 1.75 -8.20 7.44
CA THR A 139 0.60 -7.67 6.67
C THR A 139 0.94 -7.61 5.18
N LEU A 140 2.05 -6.98 4.79
CA LEU A 140 2.40 -6.92 3.35
C LEU A 140 2.56 -8.29 2.71
N ARG A 141 3.10 -9.30 3.42
CA ARG A 141 3.19 -10.67 2.88
C ARG A 141 1.80 -11.30 2.70
N ARG A 142 0.87 -11.08 3.62
CA ARG A 142 -0.52 -11.50 3.45
C ARG A 142 -1.14 -10.82 2.22
N GLU A 143 -1.00 -9.50 2.11
CA GLU A 143 -1.53 -8.73 0.97
C GLU A 143 -0.89 -9.14 -0.36
N MET A 144 0.39 -9.51 -0.41
CA MET A 144 1.00 -10.08 -1.63
C MET A 144 0.31 -11.37 -2.06
N GLU A 145 0.03 -12.28 -1.11
CA GLU A 145 -0.64 -13.54 -1.40
C GLU A 145 -2.08 -13.33 -1.89
N GLU A 146 -2.81 -12.40 -1.29
CA GLU A 146 -4.20 -12.09 -1.63
C GLU A 146 -4.32 -11.27 -2.92
N GLU A 147 -3.58 -10.16 -3.02
CA GLU A 147 -3.78 -9.17 -4.08
C GLU A 147 -2.98 -9.45 -5.35
N LEU A 148 -1.83 -10.13 -5.27
CA LEU A 148 -0.98 -10.39 -6.44
C LEU A 148 -1.07 -11.83 -6.97
N PHE A 149 -1.40 -12.80 -6.12
CA PHE A 149 -1.41 -14.22 -6.50
C PHE A 149 -2.81 -14.84 -6.51
N GLY A 150 -3.84 -13.98 -6.56
CA GLY A 150 -5.21 -14.37 -6.89
C GLY A 150 -5.86 -15.30 -5.87
N ARG A 151 -5.44 -15.25 -4.61
CA ARG A 151 -6.09 -16.04 -3.56
C ARG A 151 -7.35 -15.31 -3.08
N ASP A 152 -8.46 -16.04 -2.99
CA ASP A 152 -9.67 -15.56 -2.32
C ASP A 152 -9.31 -15.03 -0.93
N ASP A 153 -9.80 -13.83 -0.57
CA ASP A 153 -9.54 -13.12 0.69
C ASP A 153 -9.30 -14.10 1.83
N ILE A 154 -8.05 -14.17 2.30
CA ILE A 154 -7.70 -15.08 3.39
C ILE A 154 -8.42 -14.65 4.68
N ASP A 155 -8.98 -13.43 4.70
CA ASP A 155 -9.67 -12.83 5.83
C ASP A 155 -11.00 -12.12 5.48
N ASN A 156 -11.89 -12.78 4.72
CA ASN A 156 -13.19 -12.17 4.42
C ASN A 156 -14.18 -12.21 5.60
N THR A 157 -14.92 -11.11 5.77
CA THR A 157 -15.86 -10.83 6.89
C THR A 157 -17.13 -11.71 6.87
N PHE A 158 -17.28 -12.59 5.89
CA PHE A 158 -18.41 -13.51 5.74
C PHE A 158 -18.07 -14.99 5.94
N GLY A 159 -16.80 -15.32 6.21
CA GLY A 159 -16.37 -16.67 6.56
C GLY A 159 -15.68 -16.69 7.91
N ASP A 160 -16.04 -17.63 8.78
CA ASP A 160 -15.29 -17.88 10.01
C ASP A 160 -13.80 -18.01 9.67
N GLN A 161 -12.97 -17.20 10.33
CA GLN A 161 -11.50 -17.26 10.32
C GLN A 161 -11.08 -18.63 10.89
N ARG A 162 -11.13 -19.66 10.05
CA ARG A 162 -11.02 -21.08 10.43
C ARG A 162 -9.59 -21.61 10.42
N SER A 163 -8.61 -20.81 10.01
CA SER A 163 -7.22 -21.27 9.86
C SER A 163 -6.32 -20.70 10.95
N ALA A 164 -5.64 -21.61 11.67
CA ALA A 164 -4.67 -21.24 12.71
C ALA A 164 -3.40 -20.61 12.13
N ASP A 165 -3.04 -20.96 10.89
CA ASP A 165 -1.90 -20.38 10.16
C ASP A 165 -2.29 -20.20 8.68
N PRO A 166 -2.82 -19.03 8.30
CA PRO A 166 -3.25 -18.78 6.93
C PRO A 166 -2.09 -18.72 5.92
N MET A 167 -0.88 -18.44 6.40
CA MET A 167 0.38 -18.37 5.63
C MET A 167 1.19 -19.67 5.69
N HIS A 168 0.62 -20.77 6.18
CA HIS A 168 1.28 -22.07 6.22
C HIS A 168 1.76 -22.50 4.82
N PRO A 169 2.98 -23.07 4.66
CA PRO A 169 3.55 -23.38 3.34
C PRO A 169 2.69 -24.25 2.41
N SER A 170 1.88 -25.15 2.98
CA SER A 170 0.95 -26.00 2.20
C SER A 170 -0.28 -25.26 1.67
N ARG A 171 -0.51 -24.03 2.13
CA ARG A 171 -1.64 -23.17 1.77
C ARG A 171 -1.23 -22.03 0.85
N LEU A 172 0.06 -21.68 0.82
CA LEU A 172 0.59 -20.63 -0.05
C LEU A 172 0.43 -21.00 -1.52
N SER A 173 0.17 -20.00 -2.35
CA SER A 173 0.34 -20.04 -3.80
C SER A 173 1.75 -20.51 -4.17
N GLU A 174 1.92 -21.05 -5.37
CA GLU A 174 3.26 -21.47 -5.83
C GLU A 174 4.26 -20.30 -5.87
N PRO A 175 3.92 -19.11 -6.42
CA PRO A 175 4.84 -17.96 -6.43
C PRO A 175 5.27 -17.56 -5.01
N MET A 176 4.32 -17.52 -4.07
CA MET A 176 4.62 -17.11 -2.70
C MET A 176 5.44 -18.15 -1.95
N ARG A 177 5.16 -19.44 -2.15
CA ARG A 177 5.98 -20.52 -1.59
C ARG A 177 7.42 -20.42 -2.08
N TRP A 178 7.61 -20.20 -3.39
CA TRP A 178 8.94 -20.02 -3.98
C TRP A 178 9.69 -18.83 -3.38
N LEU A 179 9.01 -17.70 -3.13
CA LEU A 179 9.61 -16.55 -2.46
C LEU A 179 10.03 -16.84 -1.01
N PHE A 180 9.27 -17.68 -0.30
CA PHE A 180 9.53 -18.03 1.11
C PHE A 180 10.61 -19.08 1.30
N GLU A 181 10.88 -19.91 0.30
CA GLU A 181 11.92 -20.94 0.34
C GLU A 181 13.33 -20.37 0.52
N ASN A 182 13.57 -19.14 0.08
CA ASN A 182 14.84 -18.46 0.27
C ASN A 182 14.61 -16.98 0.62
N PRO A 183 15.02 -16.51 1.82
CA PRO A 183 14.79 -15.14 2.27
C PRO A 183 15.48 -14.08 1.40
N THR A 184 16.44 -14.43 0.54
CA THR A 184 17.07 -13.48 -0.38
C THR A 184 16.25 -13.20 -1.63
N ARG A 185 15.18 -13.97 -1.89
CA ARG A 185 14.33 -13.81 -3.09
C ARG A 185 13.33 -12.66 -2.99
N LEU A 186 13.01 -12.24 -1.77
CA LEU A 186 12.05 -11.19 -1.50
C LEU A 186 12.66 -10.14 -0.57
N ARG A 187 12.88 -8.95 -1.11
CA ARG A 187 13.29 -7.78 -0.33
C ARG A 187 12.07 -6.92 -0.04
N MET A 188 11.87 -6.56 1.22
CA MET A 188 10.82 -5.64 1.64
C MET A 188 11.43 -4.54 2.50
N GLU A 189 11.26 -3.29 2.11
CA GLU A 189 11.78 -2.14 2.85
C GLU A 189 10.67 -1.14 3.15
N CYS A 190 10.64 -0.64 4.39
CA CYS A 190 9.88 0.55 4.71
C CYS A 190 10.64 1.77 4.17
N THR A 191 10.06 2.46 3.20
CA THR A 191 10.65 3.64 2.56
C THR A 191 10.14 4.94 3.16
N GLY A 192 9.03 4.90 3.91
CA GLY A 192 8.52 6.05 4.64
C GLY A 192 7.38 5.72 5.59
N PHE A 193 7.14 6.65 6.51
CA PHE A 193 5.98 6.64 7.39
C PHE A 193 5.33 8.02 7.36
N GLY A 194 3.99 8.06 7.33
CA GLY A 194 3.25 9.30 7.29
C GLY A 194 1.89 9.21 7.99
N LEU A 195 1.35 10.38 8.31
CA LEU A 195 -0.03 10.55 8.76
C LEU A 195 -0.79 11.27 7.65
N ASN A 196 -1.81 10.62 7.12
CA ASN A 196 -2.62 11.16 6.04
C ASN A 196 -3.51 12.28 6.57
N LEU A 197 -3.34 13.50 6.05
CA LEU A 197 -4.12 14.66 6.50
C LEU A 197 -5.58 14.62 6.03
N LEU A 198 -5.91 13.84 5.00
CA LEU A 198 -7.29 13.71 4.53
C LEU A 198 -8.08 12.73 5.40
N SER A 199 -7.54 11.53 5.62
CA SER A 199 -8.22 10.44 6.34
C SER A 199 -7.85 10.33 7.83
N GLY A 200 -6.73 10.92 8.27
CA GLY A 200 -6.19 10.75 9.62
C GLY A 200 -5.47 9.42 9.86
N ASN A 201 -5.37 8.59 8.82
CA ASN A 201 -4.76 7.27 8.86
C ASN A 201 -3.24 7.36 8.96
N PHE A 202 -2.61 6.30 9.47
CA PHE A 202 -1.17 6.12 9.34
C PHE A 202 -0.86 5.28 8.10
N GLU A 203 0.26 5.58 7.44
CA GLU A 203 0.66 4.91 6.21
C GLU A 203 2.12 4.48 6.31
N PHE A 204 2.41 3.20 6.02
CA PHE A 204 3.77 2.67 5.87
C PHE A 204 4.09 2.47 4.40
N ALA A 205 4.63 3.53 3.76
CA ALA A 205 5.15 3.44 2.41
C ALA A 205 6.30 2.45 2.36
N SER A 206 6.21 1.49 1.44
CA SER A 206 7.16 0.39 1.35
C SER A 206 7.59 0.13 -0.10
N LEU A 207 8.70 -0.59 -0.25
CA LEU A 207 9.19 -1.10 -1.53
C LEU A 207 9.34 -2.62 -1.40
N ILE A 208 8.77 -3.35 -2.35
CA ILE A 208 8.97 -4.78 -2.52
C ILE A 208 9.81 -4.98 -3.78
N VAL A 209 10.92 -5.71 -3.67
CA VAL A 209 11.79 -6.04 -4.79
C VAL A 209 11.99 -7.56 -4.86
N ILE A 210 11.77 -8.10 -6.06
CA ILE A 210 12.12 -9.47 -6.42
C ILE A 210 13.22 -9.38 -7.50
N ASP A 211 14.47 -9.59 -7.10
CA ASP A 211 15.65 -9.40 -7.97
C ASP A 211 15.91 -10.58 -8.92
N ASP A 212 15.38 -11.76 -8.58
CA ASP A 212 15.60 -12.99 -9.34
C ASP A 212 14.65 -13.04 -10.55
N GLU A 213 15.21 -12.85 -11.75
CA GLU A 213 14.49 -12.88 -13.03
C GLU A 213 13.74 -14.21 -13.27
N GLU A 214 14.18 -15.30 -12.65
CA GLU A 214 13.50 -16.59 -12.75
C GLU A 214 12.06 -16.49 -12.26
N PHE A 215 11.79 -15.63 -11.27
CA PHE A 215 10.45 -15.40 -10.77
C PHE A 215 9.52 -14.92 -11.89
N TRP A 216 9.93 -13.90 -12.64
CA TRP A 216 9.07 -13.36 -13.70
C TRP A 216 8.86 -14.37 -14.83
N SER A 217 9.91 -15.09 -15.21
CA SER A 217 9.83 -16.12 -16.25
C SER A 217 8.91 -17.27 -15.88
N ARG A 218 8.84 -17.66 -14.61
CA ARG A 218 7.99 -18.78 -14.13
C ARG A 218 6.58 -18.35 -13.74
N TYR A 219 6.48 -17.22 -13.04
CA TYR A 219 5.31 -16.82 -12.28
C TYR A 219 4.70 -15.49 -12.72
N GLY A 220 5.34 -14.76 -13.64
CA GLY A 220 4.82 -13.47 -14.12
C GLY A 220 3.41 -13.55 -14.72
N GLY A 221 3.04 -14.71 -15.29
CA GLY A 221 1.68 -14.97 -15.79
C GLY A 221 0.65 -15.35 -14.72
N GLN A 222 1.08 -15.55 -13.48
CA GLN A 222 0.20 -15.77 -12.31
C GLN A 222 0.02 -14.49 -11.49
N VAL A 223 0.70 -13.40 -11.86
CA VAL A 223 0.52 -12.09 -11.23
C VAL A 223 -0.76 -11.47 -11.76
N GLU A 224 -1.83 -11.59 -10.98
CA GLU A 224 -3.16 -11.10 -11.32
C GLU A 224 -3.69 -10.29 -10.13
N ALA A 225 -4.15 -9.07 -10.40
CA ALA A 225 -4.79 -8.28 -9.37
C ALA A 225 -6.18 -8.86 -9.06
N ASN A 226 -6.49 -9.05 -7.78
CA ASN A 226 -7.74 -9.68 -7.35
C ASN A 226 -9.00 -8.91 -7.84
N TRP A 227 -10.14 -9.61 -7.89
CA TRP A 227 -11.38 -9.32 -8.63
C TRP A 227 -12.08 -7.96 -8.39
N GLU A 228 -11.65 -7.14 -7.42
CA GLU A 228 -12.12 -5.75 -7.23
C GLU A 228 -11.33 -4.69 -8.03
N SER A 229 -10.29 -5.11 -8.76
CA SER A 229 -9.48 -4.23 -9.61
C SER A 229 -10.02 -4.17 -11.04
N ALA A 230 -10.08 -2.98 -11.64
CA ALA A 230 -10.47 -2.82 -13.05
C ALA A 230 -9.27 -3.02 -14.00
N GLY A 231 -8.04 -3.00 -13.48
CA GLY A 231 -6.84 -3.32 -14.24
C GLY A 231 -5.56 -3.24 -13.41
N LEU A 232 -4.61 -4.13 -13.73
CA LEU A 232 -3.22 -4.05 -13.30
C LEU A 232 -2.38 -3.49 -14.45
N ARG A 233 -1.73 -2.34 -14.22
CA ARG A 233 -0.86 -1.69 -15.18
C ARG A 233 0.60 -2.02 -14.88
N GLN A 234 1.37 -2.26 -15.94
CA GLN A 234 2.80 -2.56 -15.87
C GLN A 234 3.59 -1.38 -16.44
N TYR A 235 4.60 -0.92 -15.70
CA TYR A 235 5.51 0.12 -16.14
C TYR A 235 6.95 -0.41 -16.12
N SER A 236 7.78 0.01 -17.08
CA SER A 236 9.21 -0.28 -17.05
C SER A 236 9.92 0.75 -16.18
N SER A 237 10.83 0.30 -15.33
CA SER A 237 11.75 1.18 -14.59
C SER A 237 12.83 1.81 -15.46
N LEU A 238 12.93 1.44 -16.75
CA LEU A 238 13.78 2.10 -17.74
C LEU A 238 13.04 3.21 -18.51
N ASP A 239 11.71 3.26 -18.44
CA ASP A 239 10.90 4.24 -19.16
C ASP A 239 10.61 5.48 -18.30
N GLY A 240 11.63 6.34 -18.18
CA GLY A 240 11.56 7.55 -17.36
C GLY A 240 10.46 8.54 -17.80
N ASP A 241 10.13 8.56 -19.10
CA ASP A 241 9.10 9.45 -19.64
C ASP A 241 7.70 8.98 -19.22
N LEU A 242 7.39 7.70 -19.42
CA LEU A 242 6.11 7.13 -19.01
C LEU A 242 5.92 7.16 -17.48
N ILE A 243 7.00 6.95 -16.71
CA ILE A 243 6.95 7.12 -15.25
C ILE A 243 6.71 8.59 -14.88
N GLY A 244 7.34 9.53 -15.60
CA GLY A 244 7.11 10.95 -15.40
C GLY A 244 5.64 11.35 -15.66
N GLU A 245 5.01 10.77 -16.68
CA GLU A 245 3.57 10.93 -16.94
C GLU A 245 2.72 10.31 -15.83
N LEU A 246 3.04 9.08 -15.42
CA LEU A 246 2.34 8.37 -14.35
C LEU A 246 2.35 9.17 -13.05
N VAL A 247 3.49 9.73 -12.65
CA VAL A 247 3.63 10.54 -11.42
C VAL A 247 2.73 11.79 -11.45
N ARG A 248 2.45 12.34 -12.63
CA ARG A 248 1.62 13.53 -12.82
C ARG A 248 0.14 13.23 -12.97
N ASP A 249 -0.25 11.95 -12.99
CA ASP A 249 -1.64 11.56 -13.13
C ASP A 249 -2.46 12.02 -11.92
N VAL A 250 -3.59 12.69 -12.16
CA VAL A 250 -4.46 13.21 -11.09
C VAL A 250 -5.31 12.10 -10.44
N ALA A 251 -5.32 10.90 -11.01
CA ALA A 251 -6.08 9.76 -10.51
C ALA A 251 -5.45 9.10 -9.28
N TRP A 252 -4.23 9.45 -8.88
CA TRP A 252 -3.60 8.85 -7.71
C TRP A 252 -4.39 9.04 -6.42
N SER A 253 -4.45 7.99 -5.59
CA SER A 253 -4.68 8.17 -4.17
C SER A 253 -3.47 8.87 -3.53
N ASN A 254 -3.71 9.65 -2.47
CA ASN A 254 -2.66 10.48 -1.89
C ASN A 254 -1.56 9.62 -1.24
N GLU A 255 -1.95 8.56 -0.53
CA GLU A 255 -1.02 7.57 0.00
C GLU A 255 -0.31 6.79 -1.11
N GLY A 256 -1.03 6.46 -2.20
CA GLY A 256 -0.49 5.70 -3.33
C GLY A 256 0.62 6.46 -4.06
N LEU A 257 0.39 7.74 -4.36
CA LEU A 257 1.42 8.59 -4.97
C LEU A 257 2.64 8.73 -4.08
N PHE A 258 2.42 8.94 -2.78
CA PHE A 258 3.51 9.04 -1.81
C PHE A 258 4.37 7.76 -1.79
N ALA A 259 3.72 6.60 -1.71
CA ALA A 259 4.41 5.31 -1.70
C ALA A 259 5.13 5.02 -3.03
N LEU A 260 4.54 5.38 -4.17
CA LEU A 260 5.20 5.32 -5.48
C LEU A 260 6.50 6.15 -5.45
N LEU A 261 6.41 7.43 -5.08
CA LEU A 261 7.56 8.34 -5.10
C LEU A 261 8.70 7.86 -4.17
N GLN A 262 8.36 7.42 -2.96
CA GLN A 262 9.37 6.87 -2.03
C GLN A 262 9.95 5.54 -2.53
N GLY A 263 9.11 4.68 -3.11
CA GLY A 263 9.52 3.43 -3.73
C GLY A 263 10.48 3.65 -4.90
N LEU A 264 10.13 4.53 -5.85
CA LEU A 264 10.95 4.88 -7.00
C LEU A 264 12.30 5.48 -6.59
N ARG A 265 12.29 6.41 -5.63
CA ARG A 265 13.52 6.99 -5.08
C ARG A 265 14.43 5.92 -4.52
N ARG A 266 13.87 4.99 -3.73
CA ARG A 266 14.65 3.91 -3.15
C ARG A 266 15.13 2.92 -4.21
N LEU A 267 14.29 2.58 -5.18
CA LEU A 267 14.64 1.70 -6.29
C LEU A 267 15.79 2.26 -7.13
N GLY A 268 15.82 3.58 -7.38
CA GLY A 268 16.94 4.26 -8.04
C GLY A 268 18.28 4.14 -7.31
N GLN A 269 18.27 3.90 -5.99
CA GLN A 269 19.49 3.70 -5.20
C GLN A 269 19.99 2.26 -5.23
N ILE A 270 19.11 1.28 -5.42
CA ILE A 270 19.43 -0.15 -5.24
C ILE A 270 19.34 -0.97 -6.53
N GLY A 271 18.67 -0.47 -7.56
CA GLY A 271 18.35 -1.24 -8.78
C GLY A 271 19.41 -1.19 -9.88
N GLY A 272 20.48 -0.40 -9.73
CA GLY A 272 21.61 -0.37 -10.65
C GLY A 272 21.21 -0.04 -12.10
N GLU A 273 21.74 -0.79 -13.05
CA GLU A 273 21.53 -0.58 -14.50
C GLU A 273 20.09 -0.88 -14.96
N ARG A 274 19.26 -1.54 -14.14
CA ARG A 274 17.85 -1.84 -14.46
C ARG A 274 16.93 -0.64 -14.28
N VAL A 275 17.44 0.50 -13.82
CA VAL A 275 16.66 1.64 -13.39
C VAL A 275 17.17 2.91 -14.06
N SER A 276 16.30 3.58 -14.80
CA SER A 276 16.55 4.88 -15.40
C SER A 276 15.36 5.79 -15.10
N LEU A 277 15.32 6.27 -13.85
CA LEU A 277 14.22 7.07 -13.31
C LEU A 277 14.62 8.54 -13.11
N PRO A 278 13.68 9.48 -13.20
CA PRO A 278 13.94 10.88 -12.83
C PRO A 278 14.35 10.99 -11.35
N SER A 279 15.16 12.00 -11.02
CA SER A 279 15.54 12.27 -9.63
C SER A 279 14.31 12.70 -8.82
N ILE A 280 14.06 12.01 -7.71
CA ILE A 280 12.99 12.32 -6.75
C ILE A 280 13.65 12.76 -5.46
N GLU A 281 13.52 14.04 -5.12
CA GLU A 281 14.10 14.64 -3.92
C GLU A 281 13.03 15.37 -3.10
N TRP A 282 13.32 15.52 -1.80
CA TRP A 282 12.49 16.31 -0.91
C TRP A 282 12.85 17.79 -1.02
N GLU A 283 11.83 18.64 -1.12
CA GLU A 283 11.96 20.07 -0.91
C GLU A 283 11.31 20.42 0.43
N VAL A 284 12.11 20.83 1.41
CA VAL A 284 11.58 21.44 2.64
C VAL A 284 11.65 22.95 2.40
N ARG A 285 10.48 23.58 2.26
CA ARG A 285 10.36 25.04 2.16
C ARG A 285 10.19 25.68 3.53
#